data_AF-A0A9X8VDX6-F1
#
_entry.id   AF-A0A9X8VDX6-F1
#
_cell.length_a   1.000
_cell.length_b   1.000
_cell.length_c   1.000
_cell.angle_alpha   90.00
_cell.angle_beta   90.00
_cell.angle_gamma   90.00
#
_symmetry.space_group_name_H-M   'P 1'
#
loop_
_entity.id
_entity.type
_entity.pdbx_description
1 polymer ?
#
loop_
_entity_poly.entity_id
_entity_poly.type
_entity_poly.pdbx_seq_one_letter_code
_entity_poly.pdbx_strand_id
1 'polypeptide(L)'
;GLKEWMARVLFQFKTWCMVEIFLAGVLVSFVKLMAYGDIGIGSSFVPYCLFCLLQVRAFQCVDRRWLWQDIEPAPRLNRPLTVGRTGMRQGVRSCACCTAILPADQVRCPRCHTKGYVRRRHSLQWTLALLVTSVMLYIPANLMPIMVTEAL
;
A
#
# COMPACT_ATOMS: atom_id res chain seq x y z
N GLY A 1 0.33 -21.05 10.99
CA GLY A 1 1.72 -21.38 11.40
C GLY A 1 2.67 -20.20 11.24
N LEU A 2 3.96 -20.38 11.57
CA LEU A 2 5.01 -19.34 11.52
C LEU A 2 5.12 -18.67 10.13
N LYS A 3 5.07 -19.46 9.05
CA LYS A 3 5.12 -18.97 7.66
C LYS A 3 3.98 -18.00 7.32
N GLU A 4 2.76 -18.30 7.75
CA GLU A 4 1.61 -17.41 7.55
C GLU A 4 1.78 -16.08 8.31
N TRP A 5 2.35 -16.12 9.51
CA TRP A 5 2.61 -14.92 10.28
C TRP A 5 3.66 -14.05 9.58
N MET A 6 4.78 -14.64 9.15
CA MET A 6 5.82 -13.95 8.40
C MET A 6 5.27 -13.30 7.11
N ALA A 7 4.44 -14.01 6.35
CA ALA A 7 3.83 -13.46 5.15
C ALA A 7 2.90 -12.27 5.45
N ARG A 8 2.08 -12.35 6.51
CA ARG A 8 1.25 -11.22 6.93
C ARG A 8 2.08 -10.01 7.30
N VAL A 9 3.13 -10.22 8.08
CA VAL A 9 4.06 -9.18 8.52
C VAL A 9 4.74 -8.54 7.31
N LEU A 10 5.22 -9.32 6.35
CA LEU A 10 5.80 -8.83 5.10
C LEU A 10 4.84 -7.96 4.30
N PHE A 11 3.57 -8.38 4.13
CA PHE A 11 2.59 -7.56 3.40
C PHE A 11 2.16 -6.30 4.15
N GLN A 12 2.16 -6.33 5.47
CA GLN A 12 1.92 -5.14 6.30
C GLN A 12 3.08 -4.15 6.14
N PHE A 13 4.32 -4.61 6.28
CA PHE A 13 5.52 -3.79 6.09
C PHE A 13 5.64 -3.23 4.67
N LYS A 14 5.27 -3.99 3.64
CA LYS A 14 5.22 -3.50 2.25
C LYS A 14 4.33 -2.26 2.09
N THR A 15 3.24 -2.16 2.86
CA THR A 15 2.35 -0.99 2.81
C THR A 15 2.91 0.21 3.58
N TRP A 16 3.78 -0.04 4.58
CA TRP A 16 4.40 0.99 5.42
C TRP A 16 5.74 1.50 4.88
N CYS A 17 6.41 0.75 4.01
CA CYS A 17 7.63 1.19 3.36
C CYS A 17 7.30 2.29 2.32
N MET A 18 7.47 3.55 2.72
CA MET A 18 7.32 4.74 1.87
C MET A 18 8.69 5.40 1.61
N VAL A 19 9.68 4.59 1.22
CA VAL A 19 11.05 5.07 1.03
C VAL A 19 11.12 6.07 -0.12
N GLU A 20 10.30 5.89 -1.16
CA GLU A 20 10.18 6.86 -2.26
C GLU A 20 9.68 8.24 -1.79
N ILE A 21 8.79 8.30 -0.81
CA ILE A 21 8.26 9.56 -0.27
C ILE A 21 9.33 10.25 0.59
N PHE A 22 10.09 9.47 1.34
CA PHE A 22 11.24 10.00 2.09
C PHE A 22 12.28 10.61 1.14
N LEU A 23 12.63 9.95 0.03
CA LEU A 23 13.51 10.52 -1.01
C LEU A 23 12.95 11.83 -1.58
N ALA A 24 11.66 11.88 -1.91
CA ALA A 24 11.03 13.12 -2.39
C ALA A 24 11.13 14.27 -1.36
N GLY A 25 10.95 13.96 -0.07
CA GLY A 25 11.12 14.93 1.01
C GLY A 25 12.56 15.44 1.17
N VAL A 26 13.55 14.55 1.04
CA VAL A 26 14.97 14.90 1.06
C VAL A 26 15.31 15.80 -0.13
N LEU A 27 14.80 15.49 -1.33
CA LEU A 27 15.01 16.30 -2.53
C LEU A 27 14.43 17.71 -2.41
N VAL A 28 13.19 17.83 -1.92
CA VAL A 28 12.58 19.15 -1.67
C VAL A 28 13.37 19.95 -0.64
N SER A 29 13.86 19.29 0.42
CA SER A 29 14.71 19.92 1.44
C SER A 29 16.05 20.37 0.87
N PHE A 30 16.66 19.55 0.01
CA PHE A 30 17.93 19.88 -0.66
C PHE A 30 17.80 21.10 -1.57
N VAL A 31 16.75 21.16 -2.40
CA VAL A 31 16.50 22.33 -3.29
C VAL A 31 16.35 23.61 -2.47
N LYS A 32 15.74 23.54 -1.28
CA LYS A 32 15.65 24.70 -0.38
C LYS A 32 17.00 25.12 0.16
N LEU A 33 17.84 24.18 0.58
CA LEU A 33 19.15 24.47 1.17
C LEU A 33 20.12 25.05 0.12
N MET A 34 20.04 24.63 -1.13
CA MET A 34 20.86 25.19 -2.22
C MET A 34 20.64 26.69 -2.46
N ALA A 35 19.51 27.25 -2.03
CA ALA A 35 19.29 28.70 -2.08
C ALA A 35 20.10 29.49 -1.02
N TYR A 36 20.57 28.82 0.04
CA TYR A 36 21.30 29.45 1.16
C TYR A 36 22.81 29.16 1.16
N GLY A 37 23.30 28.34 0.23
CA GLY A 37 24.72 28.02 0.11
C GLY A 37 25.01 26.97 -0.98
N ASP A 38 26.28 26.83 -1.34
CA ASP A 38 26.73 25.87 -2.35
C ASP A 38 26.84 24.47 -1.72
N ILE A 39 25.79 23.66 -1.80
CA ILE A 39 25.79 22.28 -1.29
C ILE A 39 26.12 21.32 -2.42
N GLY A 40 27.33 20.77 -2.38
CA GLY A 40 27.76 19.69 -3.27
C GLY A 40 27.06 18.37 -2.93
N ILE A 41 26.51 17.70 -3.95
CA ILE A 41 25.96 16.34 -3.81
C ILE A 41 27.12 15.37 -3.59
N GLY A 42 27.17 14.75 -2.41
CA GLY A 42 28.13 13.68 -2.11
C GLY A 42 27.82 12.39 -2.89
N SER A 43 28.84 11.54 -3.04
CA SER A 43 28.74 10.25 -3.72
C SER A 43 27.66 9.32 -3.13
N SER A 44 27.27 9.51 -1.87
CA SER A 44 26.24 8.74 -1.16
C SER A 44 24.82 8.91 -1.71
N PHE A 45 24.54 9.95 -2.49
CA PHE A 45 23.21 10.16 -3.07
C PHE A 45 22.84 9.09 -4.12
N VAL A 46 23.79 8.74 -4.99
CA VAL A 46 23.61 7.72 -6.04
C VAL A 46 23.24 6.34 -5.49
N PRO A 47 23.96 5.74 -4.52
CA PRO A 47 23.58 4.44 -3.96
C PRO A 47 22.24 4.50 -3.22
N TYR A 48 21.86 5.64 -2.63
CA TYR A 48 20.54 5.80 -2.03
C TYR A 48 19.42 5.80 -3.08
N CYS A 49 19.58 6.51 -4.19
CA CYS A 49 18.63 6.44 -5.31
C CYS A 49 18.53 5.02 -5.90
N LEU A 50 19.67 4.35 -6.08
CA LEU A 50 19.72 2.96 -6.55
C LEU A 50 18.97 2.02 -5.58
N PHE A 51 19.20 2.17 -4.28
CA PHE A 51 18.49 1.42 -3.25
C PHE A 51 16.97 1.62 -3.35
N CYS A 52 16.51 2.87 -3.50
CA CYS A 52 15.08 3.17 -3.67
C CYS A 52 14.50 2.45 -4.90
N LEU A 53 15.19 2.50 -6.03
CA LEU A 53 14.75 1.82 -7.26
C LEU A 53 14.71 0.30 -7.09
N LEU A 54 15.77 -0.29 -6.53
CA LEU A 54 15.85 -1.73 -6.30
C LEU A 54 14.78 -2.21 -5.32
N GLN A 55 14.50 -1.43 -4.27
CA GLN A 55 13.43 -1.74 -3.31
C GLN A 55 12.06 -1.71 -3.97
N VAL A 56 11.76 -0.67 -4.76
CA VAL A 56 10.49 -0.57 -5.51
C VAL A 56 10.35 -1.76 -6.47
N ARG A 57 11.42 -2.14 -7.18
CA ARG A 57 11.44 -3.31 -8.05
C ARG A 57 11.21 -4.61 -7.29
N ALA A 58 11.88 -4.81 -6.16
CA ALA A 58 11.67 -5.97 -5.30
C ALA A 58 10.20 -6.07 -4.88
N PHE A 59 9.57 -4.96 -4.47
CA PHE A 59 8.16 -4.96 -4.13
C PHE A 59 7.23 -5.18 -5.34
N GLN A 60 7.58 -4.73 -6.55
CA GLN A 60 6.81 -5.03 -7.76
C GLN A 60 6.88 -6.51 -8.14
N CYS A 61 8.04 -7.14 -8.00
CA CYS A 61 8.25 -8.56 -8.33
C CYS A 61 7.60 -9.52 -7.32
N VAL A 62 7.40 -9.08 -6.07
CA VAL A 62 6.70 -9.89 -5.05
C VAL A 62 5.20 -9.87 -5.32
N ASP A 63 4.73 -10.87 -6.09
CA ASP A 63 3.31 -11.15 -6.26
C ASP A 63 2.76 -11.82 -5.01
N ARG A 64 1.71 -11.18 -4.47
CA ARG A 64 0.96 -11.68 -3.33
C ARG A 64 0.36 -13.06 -3.61
N ARG A 65 -0.20 -13.29 -4.80
CA ARG A 65 -0.88 -14.55 -5.10
C ARG A 65 0.10 -15.72 -5.07
N TRP A 66 1.22 -15.55 -5.77
CA TRP A 66 2.28 -16.54 -5.89
C TRP A 66 2.90 -16.87 -4.53
N LEU A 67 3.33 -15.86 -3.77
CA LEU A 67 3.95 -16.08 -2.45
C LEU A 67 3.04 -16.88 -1.51
N TRP A 68 1.74 -16.57 -1.51
CA TRP A 68 0.83 -17.31 -0.66
C TRP A 68 0.63 -18.75 -1.16
N GLN A 69 0.62 -19.00 -2.49
CA GLN A 69 0.44 -20.33 -3.08
C GLN A 69 1.53 -21.31 -2.62
N ASP A 70 2.76 -20.83 -2.48
CA ASP A 70 3.88 -21.61 -1.96
C ASP A 70 3.76 -21.93 -0.45
N ILE A 71 3.11 -21.06 0.33
CA ILE A 71 2.96 -21.27 1.78
C ILE A 71 1.87 -22.30 2.09
N GLU A 72 0.70 -22.11 1.50
CA GLU A 72 -0.47 -22.94 1.71
C GLU A 72 -1.36 -22.86 0.45
N PRO A 73 -1.77 -23.98 -0.17
CA PRO A 73 -2.62 -23.95 -1.35
C PRO A 73 -3.96 -23.25 -1.09
N ALA A 74 -4.55 -22.68 -2.14
CA ALA A 74 -5.85 -22.05 -2.02
C ALA A 74 -6.93 -23.11 -1.70
N PRO A 75 -7.89 -22.82 -0.80
CA PRO A 75 -9.00 -23.72 -0.55
C PRO A 75 -9.80 -23.95 -1.84
N ARG A 76 -10.16 -25.21 -2.10
CA ARG A 76 -11.01 -25.55 -3.25
C ARG A 76 -12.43 -25.08 -2.98
N LEU A 77 -13.06 -24.48 -3.99
CA LEU A 77 -14.48 -24.19 -3.94
C LEU A 77 -15.27 -25.43 -4.32
N ASN A 78 -16.28 -25.77 -3.52
CA ASN A 78 -17.18 -26.89 -3.80
C ASN A 78 -18.18 -26.59 -4.93
N ARG A 79 -18.21 -25.36 -5.46
CA ARG A 79 -19.14 -24.93 -6.49
C ARG A 79 -18.39 -24.50 -7.76
N PRO A 80 -18.79 -24.96 -8.95
CA PRO A 80 -18.17 -24.52 -10.20
C PRO A 80 -18.45 -23.03 -10.43
N LEU A 81 -17.40 -22.27 -10.74
CA LEU A 81 -17.52 -20.87 -11.12
C LEU A 81 -17.83 -20.77 -12.62
N THR A 82 -18.77 -19.89 -12.96
CA THR A 82 -19.12 -19.58 -14.34
C THR A 82 -18.31 -18.39 -14.84
N VAL A 83 -17.56 -18.58 -15.93
CA VAL A 83 -16.79 -17.51 -16.58
C VAL A 83 -17.78 -16.48 -17.15
N GLY A 84 -17.44 -15.19 -17.08
CA GLY A 84 -18.29 -14.09 -17.56
C GLY A 84 -19.31 -13.58 -16.54
N ARG A 85 -19.44 -14.19 -15.35
CA ARG A 85 -20.26 -13.65 -14.24
C ARG A 85 -19.36 -13.13 -13.10
N THR A 86 -19.70 -11.98 -12.53
CA THR A 86 -18.92 -11.42 -11.41
C THR A 86 -19.01 -12.30 -10.15
N GLY A 87 -17.93 -12.35 -9.37
CA GLY A 87 -17.87 -13.21 -8.17
C GLY A 87 -18.96 -12.90 -7.13
N MET A 88 -19.35 -11.63 -6.98
CA MET A 88 -20.44 -11.24 -6.07
C MET A 88 -21.79 -11.89 -6.46
N ARG A 89 -22.12 -11.95 -7.76
CA ARG A 89 -23.35 -12.61 -8.22
C ARG A 89 -23.33 -14.12 -8.05
N GLN A 90 -22.13 -14.69 -7.94
CA GLN A 90 -21.92 -16.12 -7.70
C GLN A 90 -21.82 -16.47 -6.21
N GLY A 91 -21.94 -15.48 -5.31
CA GLY A 91 -21.84 -15.70 -3.87
C GLY A 91 -20.41 -16.00 -3.41
N VAL A 92 -19.39 -15.44 -4.08
CA VAL A 92 -17.98 -15.57 -3.67
C VAL A 92 -17.33 -14.22 -3.40
N ARG A 93 -16.28 -14.24 -2.58
CA ARG A 93 -15.46 -13.07 -2.22
C ARG A 93 -13.97 -13.41 -2.27
N SER A 94 -13.13 -12.40 -2.47
CA SER A 94 -11.67 -12.54 -2.34
C SER A 94 -11.19 -12.13 -0.95
N CYS A 95 -10.23 -12.85 -0.37
CA CYS A 95 -9.60 -12.45 0.89
C CYS A 95 -8.68 -11.23 0.70
N ALA A 96 -8.78 -10.21 1.55
CA ALA A 96 -7.93 -9.01 1.47
C ALA A 96 -6.45 -9.28 1.82
N CYS A 97 -6.14 -10.40 2.48
CA CYS A 97 -4.79 -10.76 2.91
C CYS A 97 -4.13 -11.73 1.91
N CYS A 98 -4.65 -12.95 1.76
CA CYS A 98 -4.07 -13.98 0.89
C CYS A 98 -4.69 -14.08 -0.52
N THR A 99 -5.63 -13.20 -0.85
CA THR A 99 -6.37 -13.16 -2.13
C THR A 99 -7.18 -14.41 -2.49
N ALA A 100 -7.20 -15.46 -1.68
CA ALA A 100 -7.99 -16.68 -1.91
C ALA A 100 -9.47 -16.38 -2.16
N ILE A 101 -10.10 -17.13 -3.08
CA ILE A 101 -11.52 -17.04 -3.39
C ILE A 101 -12.26 -17.93 -2.40
N LEU A 102 -13.25 -17.36 -1.72
CA LEU A 102 -13.99 -17.96 -0.62
C LEU A 102 -15.49 -17.75 -0.80
N PRO A 103 -16.33 -18.58 -0.16
CA PRO A 103 -17.76 -18.34 -0.06
C PRO A 103 -18.06 -16.97 0.57
N ALA A 104 -19.12 -16.30 0.12
CA ALA A 104 -19.53 -14.98 0.61
C ALA A 104 -19.96 -14.98 2.08
N ASP A 105 -20.56 -16.08 2.52
CA ASP A 105 -21.04 -16.39 3.88
C ASP A 105 -19.90 -16.66 4.87
N GLN A 106 -18.78 -17.21 4.40
CA GLN A 106 -17.65 -17.52 5.27
C GLN A 106 -16.90 -16.24 5.64
N VAL A 107 -17.00 -15.77 6.89
CA VAL A 107 -16.35 -14.51 7.35
C VAL A 107 -14.84 -14.69 7.58
N ARG A 108 -14.43 -15.84 8.14
CA ARG A 108 -13.03 -16.12 8.49
C ARG A 108 -12.36 -16.95 7.41
N CYS A 109 -11.23 -16.50 6.90
CA CYS A 109 -10.46 -17.25 5.91
C CYS A 109 -9.82 -18.50 6.55
N PRO A 110 -9.90 -19.71 5.94
CA PRO A 110 -9.26 -20.92 6.45
C PRO A 110 -7.73 -20.89 6.27
N ARG A 111 -7.23 -20.17 5.26
CA ARG A 111 -5.79 -20.09 4.91
C ARG A 111 -5.01 -19.09 5.77
N CYS A 112 -5.33 -17.80 5.64
CA CYS A 112 -4.80 -16.76 6.51
C CYS A 112 -5.95 -16.28 7.39
N HIS A 113 -6.21 -16.80 8.58
CA HIS A 113 -7.34 -16.48 9.48
C HIS A 113 -7.91 -15.03 9.69
N THR A 114 -7.56 -14.04 8.88
CA THR A 114 -8.18 -12.74 8.63
C THR A 114 -9.69 -12.83 8.36
N LYS A 115 -10.44 -11.94 9.02
CA LYS A 115 -11.87 -11.72 8.82
C LYS A 115 -12.10 -10.81 7.61
N GLY A 116 -13.10 -11.14 6.79
CA GLY A 116 -13.45 -10.35 5.62
C GLY A 116 -14.93 -10.45 5.27
N TYR A 117 -15.41 -9.49 4.48
CA TYR A 117 -16.79 -9.38 4.04
C TYR A 117 -16.82 -9.17 2.53
N VAL A 118 -17.94 -9.48 1.87
CA VAL A 118 -18.12 -9.26 0.42
C VAL A 118 -17.97 -7.78 0.05
N ARG A 119 -18.58 -6.90 0.85
CA ARG A 119 -18.49 -5.45 0.69
C ARG A 119 -18.25 -4.81 2.06
N ARG A 120 -17.25 -3.92 2.14
CA ARG A 120 -17.01 -3.13 3.35
C ARG A 120 -18.19 -2.17 3.55
N ARG A 121 -18.89 -2.30 4.68
CA ARG A 121 -20.01 -1.41 5.06
C ARG A 121 -19.51 0.03 5.18
N HIS A 122 -20.34 1.01 4.80
CA HIS A 122 -20.03 2.44 4.83
C HIS A 122 -18.78 2.88 4.04
N SER A 123 -18.34 2.10 3.04
CA SER A 123 -17.16 2.44 2.23
C SER A 123 -17.23 3.85 1.63
N LEU A 124 -18.36 4.23 1.04
CA LEU A 124 -18.58 5.56 0.47
C LEU A 124 -18.48 6.68 1.52
N GLN A 125 -19.03 6.47 2.70
CA GLN A 125 -19.02 7.45 3.77
C GLN A 125 -17.59 7.70 4.29
N TRP A 126 -16.82 6.63 4.50
CA TRP A 126 -15.42 6.74 4.90
C TRP A 126 -14.55 7.40 3.82
N THR A 127 -14.74 7.04 2.54
CA THR A 127 -13.98 7.66 1.45
C THR A 127 -14.33 9.14 1.30
N LEU A 128 -15.60 9.52 1.46
CA LEU A 128 -16.03 10.91 1.38
C LEU A 128 -15.49 11.72 2.56
N ALA A 129 -15.54 11.17 3.78
CA ALA A 129 -15.00 11.82 4.96
C ALA A 129 -13.50 12.11 4.80
N LEU A 130 -12.71 11.11 4.38
CA LEU A 130 -11.27 11.27 4.15
C LEU A 130 -10.96 12.25 3.01
N LEU A 131 -11.76 12.26 1.95
CA LEU A 131 -11.60 13.17 0.82
C LEU A 131 -11.86 14.62 1.24
N VAL A 132 -12.92 14.88 2.01
CA VAL A 132 -13.20 16.21 2.56
C VAL A 132 -12.08 16.67 3.48
N THR A 133 -11.59 15.81 4.37
CA THR A 133 -10.43 16.13 5.23
C THR A 133 -9.19 16.48 4.42
N SER A 134 -8.88 15.72 3.36
CA SER A 134 -7.75 16.01 2.47
C SER A 134 -7.88 17.37 1.78
N VAL A 135 -9.08 17.72 1.29
CA VAL A 135 -9.32 19.02 0.63
C VAL A 135 -9.14 20.17 1.64
N MET A 136 -9.66 20.02 2.86
CA MET A 136 -9.48 21.01 3.92
C MET A 136 -8.00 21.25 4.27
N LEU A 137 -7.16 20.21 4.25
CA LEU A 137 -5.72 20.34 4.52
C LEU A 137 -4.91 20.81 3.30
N TYR A 138 -5.40 20.56 2.08
CA TYR A 138 -4.73 20.97 0.85
C TYR A 138 -4.77 22.48 0.64
N ILE A 139 -5.91 23.11 0.97
CA ILE A 139 -6.11 24.56 0.87
C ILE A 139 -5.01 25.35 1.63
N PRO A 140 -4.78 25.15 2.95
CA PRO A 140 -3.75 25.86 3.68
C PRO A 140 -2.33 25.49 3.22
N ALA A 141 -2.09 24.24 2.81
CA ALA A 141 -0.77 23.80 2.34
C ALA A 141 -0.30 24.51 1.06
N ASN A 142 -1.22 25.00 0.22
CA ASN A 142 -0.89 25.71 -1.02
C ASN A 142 -1.06 27.23 -0.90
N LEU A 143 -1.99 27.70 -0.06
CA LEU A 143 -2.23 29.13 0.14
C LEU A 143 -1.24 29.78 1.11
N MET A 144 -0.82 29.06 2.16
CA MET A 144 0.12 29.61 3.10
C MET A 144 1.54 29.42 2.58
N PRO A 145 2.37 30.48 2.55
CA PRO A 145 3.77 30.33 2.24
C PRO A 145 4.40 29.37 3.26
N ILE A 146 5.05 28.33 2.74
CA ILE A 146 5.68 27.29 3.57
C ILE A 146 6.77 27.90 4.48
N MET A 147 7.36 29.02 4.08
CA MET A 147 8.39 29.73 4.81
C MET A 147 8.37 31.20 4.38
N VAL A 148 8.26 32.12 5.35
CA VAL A 148 8.52 33.55 5.13
C VAL A 148 9.87 33.82 5.79
N THR A 149 10.94 33.91 5.01
CA THR A 149 12.23 34.40 5.52
C THR A 149 12.33 35.88 5.21
N GLU A 150 12.01 36.72 6.19
CA GLU A 150 12.50 38.10 6.19
C GLU A 150 14.00 38.04 6.48
N ALA A 151 14.81 38.14 5.42
CA ALA A 151 16.24 38.38 5.56
C ALA A 151 16.40 39.84 6.02
N LEU A 152 16.74 40.01 7.30
CA LEU A 152 17.27 41.27 7.83
C LEU A 152 18.77 41.36 7.52
#